data_AF-A0A5C7LND5-F1
#
_entry.id   AF-A0A5C7LND5-F1
#
_cell.length_a   1.000
_cell.length_b   1.000
_cell.length_c   1.000
_cell.angle_alpha   90.00
_cell.angle_beta   90.00
_cell.angle_gamma   90.00
#
_symmetry.space_group_name_H-M   'P 1'
#
loop_
_entity.id
_entity.type
_entity.pdbx_description
1 polymer ?
#
loop_
_entity_poly.entity_id
_entity_poly.type
_entity_poly.pdbx_seq_one_letter_code
_entity_poly.pdbx_strand_id
1 'polypeptide(L)' 'MTEYGKVVIDDDGDETCRVFVGNDFVGEISHEEYGWGGMTSVMDLIENLGEALGFEVDIQQNIV' A
#
# COMPACT_ATOMS: atom_id res chain seq x y z
N MET A 1 13.63 9.19 18.63
CA MET A 1 13.55 8.64 17.27
C MET A 1 12.08 8.49 17.00
N THR A 2 11.55 9.17 15.98
CA THR A 2 10.15 9.00 15.60
C THR A 2 10.02 7.57 15.10
N GLU A 3 9.23 6.74 15.79
CA GLU A 3 8.81 5.45 15.23
C GLU A 3 8.08 5.78 13.94
N TYR A 4 8.72 5.52 12.79
CA TYR A 4 8.03 5.63 11.53
C TYR A 4 6.97 4.53 11.56
N GLY A 5 5.70 4.93 11.57
CA GLY A 5 4.58 4.01 11.67
C GLY A 5 4.64 2.97 10.54
N LYS A 6 4.21 1.75 10.84
CA LYS A 6 4.03 0.69 9.85
C LYS A 6 3.06 1.14 8.76
N VAL A 7 3.44 0.97 7.50
CA VAL A 7 2.54 1.17 6.36
C VAL A 7 1.90 -0.18 6.02
N VAL A 8 0.58 -0.20 5.90
CA VAL A 8 -0.17 -1.39 5.50
C VAL A 8 -0.82 -1.11 4.15
N ILE A 9 -0.58 -1.98 3.19
CA ILE A 9 -1.26 -2.01 1.90
C ILE A 9 -2.27 -3.15 1.97
N ASP A 10 -3.56 -2.81 1.97
CA ASP A 10 -4.67 -3.78 1.88
C ASP A 10 -5.06 -3.90 0.41
N ASP A 11 -4.69 -5.02 -0.19
CA ASP A 11 -5.02 -5.40 -1.56
C ASP A 11 -6.22 -6.36 -1.49
N ASP A 12 -7.40 -5.85 -1.86
CA ASP A 12 -8.63 -6.66 -1.87
C ASP A 12 -8.69 -7.66 -3.04
N GLY A 13 -7.66 -7.67 -3.88
CA GLY A 13 -7.45 -8.67 -4.92
C GLY A 13 -8.35 -8.52 -6.15
N ASP A 14 -9.29 -7.59 -6.15
CA ASP A 14 -10.30 -7.46 -7.21
C ASP A 14 -10.45 -6.03 -7.75
N GLU A 15 -10.47 -5.01 -6.88
CA GLU A 15 -10.88 -3.66 -7.32
C GLU A 15 -10.04 -2.52 -6.74
N THR A 16 -9.56 -2.65 -5.50
CA THR A 16 -8.90 -1.53 -4.81
C THR A 16 -7.68 -1.92 -3.97
N CYS A 17 -6.70 -1.03 -3.96
CA CYS A 17 -5.57 -1.07 -3.03
C CYS A 17 -5.70 0.10 -2.06
N ARG A 18 -5.80 -0.17 -0.76
CA ARG A 18 -5.92 0.85 0.29
C ARG A 18 -4.62 0.95 1.07
N VAL A 19 -4.22 2.18 1.40
CA VAL A 19 -2.97 2.45 2.11
C VAL A 19 -3.27 3.05 3.48
N PHE A 20 -2.69 2.45 4.51
CA PHE A 20 -2.77 2.89 5.89
C PHE A 20 -1.39 3.18 6.47
N VAL A 21 -1.31 4.14 7.40
CA VAL A 21 -0.13 4.37 8.24
C VAL A 21 -0.57 4.18 9.69
N GLY A 22 -0.08 3.11 10.34
CA GLY A 22 -0.66 2.67 11.61
C GLY A 22 -2.13 2.28 11.43
N ASN A 23 -3.05 3.04 12.04
CA ASN A 23 -4.50 2.85 11.90
C ASN A 23 -5.16 3.95 11.05
N ASP A 24 -4.38 4.90 10.52
CA ASP A 24 -4.91 6.04 9.78
C ASP A 24 -4.95 5.73 8.28
N PHE A 25 -6.12 5.88 7.67
CA PHE A 25 -6.29 5.76 6.21
C PHE A 25 -5.66 6.96 5.50
N VAL A 26 -4.83 6.68 4.51
CA VAL A 26 -4.12 7.72 3.73
C VAL A 26 -4.73 7.89 2.34
N GLY A 27 -5.11 6.79 1.70
CA GLY A 27 -5.68 6.83 0.35
C GLY A 27 -5.97 5.46 -0.22
N GLU A 28 -6.65 5.46 -1.36
CA GLU A 28 -6.97 4.26 -2.13
C GLU A 28 -6.65 4.46 -3.61
N ILE A 29 -6.40 3.35 -4.28
CA ILE A 29 -6.12 3.28 -5.71
C ILE A 29 -7.11 2.28 -6.29
N SER A 30 -7.92 2.75 -7.24
CA SER A 30 -8.89 1.91 -7.94
C SER A 30 -8.30 1.31 -9.20
N HIS A 31 -8.54 0.02 -9.40
CA HIS A 31 -8.26 -0.70 -10.63
C HIS A 31 -8.96 -0.06 -11.84
N GLU A 32 -10.19 0.44 -11.68
CA GLU A 32 -10.93 1.04 -12.79
C GLU A 32 -10.27 2.31 -13.33
N GLU A 33 -9.59 3.07 -12.45
CA GLU A 33 -8.97 4.34 -12.80
C GLU A 33 -7.54 4.17 -13.34
N TYR A 34 -6.76 3.24 -12.77
CA TYR A 34 -5.32 3.10 -13.04
C TYR A 34 -4.90 1.77 -13.67
N GLY A 35 -5.81 0.79 -13.74
CA GLY A 35 -5.53 -0.57 -14.20
C GLY A 35 -4.58 -1.36 -13.30
N TRP A 36 -4.49 -2.68 -13.51
CA TRP A 36 -3.66 -3.57 -12.68
C TRP A 36 -2.18 -3.17 -12.68
N GLY A 37 -1.64 -2.79 -13.83
CA GLY A 37 -0.25 -2.33 -13.93
C GLY A 37 0.02 -1.04 -13.16
N GLY A 38 -0.96 -0.14 -13.06
CA GLY A 38 -0.88 1.06 -12.25
C GLY A 38 -0.84 0.73 -10.76
N MET A 39 -1.73 -0.16 -10.30
CA MET A 39 -1.75 -0.62 -8.91
C MET A 39 -0.43 -1.30 -8.51
N THR A 40 0.08 -2.24 -9.31
CA THR A 40 1.37 -2.89 -9.05
C THR A 40 2.51 -1.89 -8.96
N SER A 41 2.56 -0.92 -9.89
CA SER A 41 3.62 0.11 -9.87
C SER A 41 3.58 0.97 -8.60
N VAL A 42 2.41 1.21 -8.02
CA VAL A 42 2.30 1.98 -6.77
C VAL A 42 2.66 1.15 -5.55
N MET A 43 2.30 -0.13 -5.51
CA MET A 43 2.75 -1.04 -4.44
C MET A 43 4.28 -1.12 -4.41
N ASP A 44 4.91 -1.33 -5.56
CA ASP A 44 6.37 -1.36 -5.70
C ASP A 44 6.99 -0.03 -5.24
N LEU A 45 6.38 1.12 -5.57
CA LEU A 45 6.86 2.42 -5.15
C LEU A 45 6.83 2.57 -3.62
N ILE A 46 5.75 2.12 -2.97
CA ILE A 46 5.60 2.21 -1.51
C ILE A 46 6.60 1.31 -0.80
N GLU A 47 6.84 0.09 -1.29
CA GLU A 47 7.90 -0.79 -0.78
C GLU A 47 9.29 -0.13 -0.85
N ASN A 48 9.64 0.40 -2.03
CA ASN A 48 10.92 1.09 -2.23
C ASN A 48 11.06 2.33 -1.31
N LEU A 49 9.97 3.06 -1.06
CA LEU A 49 9.96 4.16 -0.10
C LEU A 49 10.18 3.67 1.33
N GLY A 50 9.58 2.54 1.71
CA GLY A 50 9.80 1.89 3.00
C GLY A 50 11.26 1.55 3.24
N GLU A 51 11.90 0.92 2.25
CA GLU A 51 13.33 0.61 2.31
C GLU A 51 14.20 1.86 2.41
N ALA A 52 13.92 2.87 1.59
CA ALA A 52 14.72 4.10 1.54
C ALA A 52 14.60 4.95 2.81
N LEU A 53 13.42 4.97 3.43
CA LEU A 53 13.11 5.81 4.59
C LEU A 53 13.14 5.04 5.93
N GLY A 54 13.26 3.72 5.89
CA GLY A 54 13.39 2.85 7.07
C GLY A 54 12.08 2.62 7.81
N PHE A 55 10.95 2.53 7.11
CA PHE A 55 9.67 2.11 7.68
C PHE A 55 9.24 0.74 7.15
N GLU A 56 8.52 -0.01 7.97
CA GLU A 56 7.98 -1.32 7.61
C GLU A 56 6.78 -1.17 6.68
N VAL A 57 6.76 -1.94 5.59
CA VAL A 57 5.62 -2.08 4.68
C VAL A 57 5.11 -3.51 4.79
N ASP A 58 3.80 -3.66 5.00
CA ASP A 58 3.11 -4.95 5.08
C ASP A 58 1.99 -4.98 4.03
N ILE A 59 2.14 -5.86 3.05
CA ILE A 59 1.15 -6.07 1.99
C ILE A 59 0.24 -7.22 2.39
N GLN A 60 -1.02 -6.89 2.65
CA GLN A 60 -2.06 -7.84 3.02
C GLN A 60 -2.93 -8.10 1.80
N GLN A 61 -2.83 -9.31 1.25
CA GLN A 61 -3.68 -9.73 0.13
C GLN A 61 -4.87 -10.53 0.66
N ASN A 62 -6.06 -9.95 0.56
CA ASN A 62 -7.32 -10.62 0.92
C ASN A 62 -7.93 -11.26 -0.32
N ILE A 63 -7.44 -12.45 -0.68
CA ILE A 63 -8.02 -13.24 -1.77
C ILE A 63 -9.31 -13.90 -1.25
N VAL A 64 -10.47 -13.46 -1.74
CA VAL A 64 -11.80 -14.00 -1.40
C VAL A 64 -12.09 -15.30 -2.15
#